data_AF-A0A498P5S8-F1
#
_entry.id   AF-A0A498P5S8-F1
#
_cell.length_a   1.000
_cell.length_b   1.000
_cell.length_c   1.000
_cell.angle_alpha   90.00
_cell.angle_beta   90.00
_cell.angle_gamma   90.00
#
_symmetry.space_group_name_H-M   'P 1'
#
loop_
_entity.id
_entity.type
_entity.pdbx_description
1 polymer ?
#
loop_
_entity_poly.entity_id
_entity_poly.type
_entity_poly.pdbx_seq_one_letter_code
_entity_poly.pdbx_strand_id
1 'polypeptide(L)'
;MKLPEYKLVQEVETRWNSTYLMLERFLAVKVPLSAALSTIDAGLPVLFSSDWDAIESAVRVTEEISAELNVIASKCIPMVRNLQKVTTSMMQQQEKGNIGYRLAEALNGTLQRRCSAYETSRLLSKATILDPRFKTLGFISPQKADEAVKSLSSEGAMFVLEGQAQASTPLASSTANELWHDFDTQLFAEYVC
;
A
#
# COMPACT_ATOMS: atom_id res chain seq x y z
N MET A 1 -33.77 7.83 20.73
CA MET A 1 -32.42 8.02 20.17
C MET A 1 -32.54 8.04 18.65
N LYS A 2 -32.03 9.08 17.96
CA LYS A 2 -31.94 9.05 16.49
C LYS A 2 -30.70 8.22 16.13
N LEU A 3 -30.91 7.00 15.63
CA LEU A 3 -29.84 6.18 15.08
C LEU A 3 -29.44 6.74 13.70
N PRO A 4 -28.16 6.70 13.32
CA PRO A 4 -27.74 7.06 11.97
C PRO A 4 -28.41 6.16 10.93
N GLU A 5 -28.96 6.76 9.88
CA GLU A 5 -29.55 6.02 8.75
C GLU A 5 -28.44 5.48 7.85
N TYR A 6 -28.40 4.15 7.73
CA TYR A 6 -27.44 3.47 6.88
C TYR A 6 -28.11 2.81 5.69
N LYS A 7 -27.46 2.89 4.53
CA LYS A 7 -27.85 2.13 3.33
C LYS A 7 -27.12 0.79 3.32
N LEU A 8 -27.78 -0.23 2.77
CA LEU A 8 -27.14 -1.51 2.48
C LEU A 8 -25.98 -1.28 1.51
N VAL A 9 -24.82 -1.84 1.83
CA VAL A 9 -23.66 -1.90 0.94
C VAL A 9 -23.56 -3.34 0.48
N GLN A 10 -23.71 -3.57 -0.82
CA GLN A 10 -23.51 -4.90 -1.41
C GLN A 10 -22.07 -5.06 -1.87
N GLU A 11 -21.59 -6.31 -1.80
CA GLU A 11 -20.37 -6.71 -2.47
C GLU A 11 -20.56 -6.60 -3.99
N VAL A 12 -19.52 -6.13 -4.69
CA VAL A 12 -19.51 -5.91 -6.13
C VAL A 12 -18.14 -6.31 -6.64
N GLU A 13 -18.06 -7.42 -7.38
CA GLU A 13 -16.81 -8.01 -7.85
C GLU A 13 -15.87 -7.03 -8.57
N THR A 14 -16.42 -6.08 -9.32
CA THR A 14 -15.64 -5.09 -10.10
C THR A 14 -15.11 -3.94 -9.26
N ARG A 15 -15.57 -3.79 -8.01
CA ARG A 15 -15.14 -2.74 -7.10
C ARG A 15 -14.28 -3.34 -5.99
N TRP A 16 -12.97 -3.18 -6.14
CA TRP A 16 -11.95 -3.80 -5.29
C TRP A 16 -12.11 -3.63 -3.76
N ASN A 17 -12.81 -2.58 -3.28
CA ASN A 17 -13.05 -2.34 -1.85
C ASN A 17 -14.48 -2.64 -1.38
N SER A 18 -15.36 -3.20 -2.23
CA SER A 18 -16.76 -3.45 -1.89
C SER A 18 -16.92 -4.40 -0.72
N THR A 19 -16.12 -5.47 -0.66
CA THR A 19 -16.19 -6.46 0.41
C THR A 19 -15.86 -5.85 1.77
N TYR A 20 -14.79 -5.05 1.83
CA TYR A 20 -14.41 -4.33 3.05
C TYR A 20 -15.53 -3.38 3.50
N LEU A 21 -16.04 -2.54 2.60
CA LEU A 21 -17.11 -1.58 2.91
C LEU A 21 -18.41 -2.27 3.34
N MET A 22 -18.73 -3.42 2.76
CA MET A 22 -19.87 -4.24 3.18
C MET A 22 -19.68 -4.75 4.61
N LEU A 23 -18.52 -5.35 4.91
CA LEU A 23 -18.24 -5.93 6.24
C LEU A 23 -18.14 -4.85 7.33
N GLU A 24 -17.50 -3.71 7.04
CA GLU A 24 -17.45 -2.55 7.92
C GLU A 24 -18.87 -2.05 8.24
N ARG A 25 -19.71 -1.90 7.21
CA ARG A 25 -21.12 -1.53 7.39
C ARG A 25 -21.87 -2.55 8.22
N PHE A 26 -21.63 -3.83 7.98
CA PHE A 26 -22.27 -4.93 8.69
C PHE A 26 -21.97 -4.89 10.19
N LEU A 27 -20.71 -4.59 10.58
CA LEU A 27 -20.33 -4.37 11.97
C LEU A 27 -20.99 -3.12 12.57
N ALA A 28 -21.08 -2.02 11.82
CA ALA A 28 -21.70 -0.78 12.29
C ALA A 28 -23.20 -0.94 12.63
N VAL A 29 -23.89 -1.92 12.01
CA VAL A 29 -25.30 -2.23 12.28
C VAL A 29 -25.50 -3.50 13.11
N LYS A 30 -24.46 -4.04 13.76
CA LYS A 30 -24.52 -5.28 14.55
C LYS A 30 -25.70 -5.34 15.51
N VAL A 31 -25.90 -4.31 16.33
CA VAL A 31 -26.96 -4.27 17.35
C VAL A 31 -28.37 -4.30 16.72
N PRO A 32 -28.76 -3.36 15.82
CA PRO A 32 -30.09 -3.41 15.21
C PRO A 32 -30.30 -4.65 14.33
N LEU A 33 -29.24 -5.16 13.67
CA LEU A 33 -29.33 -6.36 12.85
C LEU A 33 -29.58 -7.61 13.68
N SER A 34 -28.85 -7.80 14.79
CA SER A 34 -29.07 -8.93 15.70
C SER A 34 -30.48 -8.90 16.30
N ALA A 35 -31.00 -7.71 16.64
CA ALA A 35 -32.37 -7.56 17.12
C ALA A 35 -33.39 -7.95 16.05
N ALA A 36 -33.22 -7.46 14.81
CA ALA A 36 -34.10 -7.78 13.69
C ALA A 36 -34.09 -9.28 13.35
N LEU A 37 -32.90 -9.90 13.28
CA LEU A 37 -32.76 -11.34 13.04
C LEU A 37 -33.42 -12.21 14.11
N SER A 38 -33.49 -11.71 15.35
CA SER A 38 -34.19 -12.41 16.44
C SER A 38 -35.72 -12.36 16.31
N THR A 39 -36.24 -11.42 15.51
CA THR A 39 -37.69 -11.20 15.34
C THR A 39 -38.25 -11.71 14.01
N ILE A 40 -37.41 -11.85 13.00
CA ILE A 40 -37.81 -12.23 11.65
C ILE A 40 -37.74 -13.76 11.51
N ASP A 41 -38.90 -14.41 11.46
CA ASP A 41 -39.02 -15.84 11.13
C ASP A 41 -39.04 -16.03 9.60
N ALA A 42 -37.87 -15.89 8.97
CA ALA A 42 -37.70 -16.03 7.53
C ALA A 42 -36.70 -17.14 7.13
N GLY A 43 -36.36 -18.04 8.06
CA GLY A 43 -35.35 -19.08 7.83
C GLY A 43 -33.95 -18.52 7.55
N LEU A 44 -33.64 -17.33 8.07
CA LEU A 44 -32.33 -16.71 7.92
C LEU A 44 -31.28 -17.46 8.76
N PRO A 45 -30.01 -17.50 8.30
CA PRO A 45 -28.93 -18.09 9.08
C PRO A 45 -28.72 -17.33 10.39
N VAL A 46 -28.54 -18.08 11.47
CA VAL A 46 -28.23 -17.53 12.79
C VAL A 46 -26.77 -17.08 12.80
N LEU A 47 -26.52 -15.84 13.20
CA LEU A 47 -25.18 -15.32 13.40
C LEU A 47 -24.74 -15.56 14.85
N PHE A 48 -23.66 -16.30 15.02
CA PHE A 48 -23.06 -16.57 16.33
C PHE A 48 -21.99 -15.54 16.66
N SER A 49 -21.55 -15.51 17.93
CA SER A 49 -20.44 -14.63 18.35
C SER A 49 -19.20 -14.84 17.48
N SER A 50 -18.89 -16.10 17.13
CA SER A 50 -17.76 -16.45 16.28
C SER A 50 -17.81 -15.81 14.89
N ASP A 51 -19.01 -15.60 14.34
CA ASP A 51 -19.16 -14.95 13.03
C ASP A 51 -18.82 -13.47 13.13
N TRP A 52 -19.23 -12.82 14.21
CA TRP A 52 -18.88 -11.44 14.48
C TRP A 52 -17.38 -11.25 14.69
N ASP A 53 -16.75 -12.14 15.45
CA ASP A 53 -15.30 -12.12 15.70
C ASP A 53 -14.51 -12.33 14.39
N ALA A 54 -15.03 -13.20 13.51
CA ALA A 54 -14.46 -13.43 12.18
C ALA A 54 -14.57 -12.20 11.27
N ILE A 55 -15.74 -11.54 11.26
CA ILE A 55 -15.96 -10.32 10.47
C ILE A 55 -15.07 -9.18 10.97
N GLU A 56 -14.97 -8.99 12.29
CA GLU A 56 -14.11 -7.97 12.89
C GLU A 56 -12.63 -8.22 12.54
N SER A 57 -12.20 -9.47 12.63
CA SER A 57 -10.86 -9.87 12.18
C SER A 57 -10.64 -9.55 10.70
N ALA A 58 -11.61 -9.86 9.84
CA ALA A 58 -11.50 -9.61 8.40
C ALA A 58 -11.45 -8.11 8.05
N VAL A 59 -12.28 -7.28 8.70
CA VAL A 59 -12.26 -5.82 8.52
C VAL A 59 -10.91 -5.26 8.95
N ARG A 60 -10.40 -5.66 10.13
CA ARG A 60 -9.10 -5.21 10.62
C ARG A 60 -7.96 -5.56 9.67
N VAL A 61 -8.00 -6.74 9.03
CA VAL A 61 -6.97 -7.16 8.06
C VAL A 61 -7.05 -6.35 6.76
N THR A 62 -8.25 -5.95 6.34
CA THR A 62 -8.51 -5.34 5.04
C THR A 62 -8.60 -3.81 5.06
N GLU A 63 -8.68 -3.20 6.24
CA GLU A 63 -8.72 -1.74 6.44
C GLU A 63 -7.52 -1.05 5.79
N GLU A 64 -6.30 -1.46 6.14
CA GLU A 64 -5.07 -0.85 5.62
C GLU A 64 -4.94 -1.01 4.10
N ILE A 65 -5.45 -2.12 3.55
CA ILE A 65 -5.46 -2.38 2.09
C ILE A 65 -6.48 -1.47 1.40
N SER A 66 -7.63 -1.26 2.03
CA SER A 66 -8.79 -0.60 1.43
C SER A 66 -8.81 0.91 1.62
N ALA A 67 -8.03 1.43 2.57
CA ALA A 67 -7.92 2.86 2.89
C ALA A 67 -7.13 3.65 1.83
N GLU A 68 -6.30 2.98 1.03
CA GLU A 68 -5.45 3.70 0.08
C GLU A 68 -6.21 4.10 -1.19
N LEU A 69 -6.42 5.40 -1.37
CA LEU A 69 -7.12 5.95 -2.53
C LEU A 69 -6.22 6.13 -3.77
N ASN A 70 -4.90 6.13 -3.62
CA ASN A 70 -3.96 6.45 -4.70
C ASN A 70 -2.68 5.59 -4.64
N VAL A 71 -2.64 4.53 -5.44
CA VAL A 71 -1.45 3.70 -5.63
C VAL A 71 -0.52 4.37 -6.64
N ILE A 72 0.51 5.06 -6.13
CA ILE A 72 1.64 5.54 -6.93
C ILE A 72 2.67 4.40 -6.99
N ALA A 73 3.38 4.25 -8.11
CA ALA A 73 4.37 3.19 -8.30
C ALA A 73 5.40 3.07 -7.15
N SER A 74 5.76 4.19 -6.51
CA SER A 74 6.68 4.23 -5.36
C SER A 74 6.13 3.58 -4.09
N LYS A 75 4.81 3.41 -3.98
CA LYS A 75 4.15 2.81 -2.81
C LYS A 75 4.01 1.30 -2.91
N CYS A 76 4.10 0.73 -4.12
CA CYS A 76 3.83 -0.70 -4.34
C CYS A 76 4.69 -1.61 -3.46
N ILE A 77 6.01 -1.38 -3.40
CA ILE A 77 6.93 -2.20 -2.60
C ILE A 77 6.70 -2.00 -1.08
N PRO A 78 6.68 -0.75 -0.56
CA PRO A 78 6.35 -0.49 0.86
C PRO A 78 5.02 -1.07 1.30
N MET A 79 4.00 -1.03 0.45
CA MET A 79 2.69 -1.61 0.74
C MET A 79 2.78 -3.11 0.92
N VAL A 80 3.40 -3.84 -0.01
CA VAL A 80 3.57 -5.29 0.11
C VAL A 80 4.33 -5.63 1.40
N ARG A 81 5.39 -4.88 1.72
CA ARG A 81 6.14 -5.03 2.98
C ARG A 81 5.26 -4.85 4.21
N ASN A 82 4.48 -3.78 4.26
CA ASN A 82 3.63 -3.49 5.41
C ASN A 82 2.50 -4.51 5.54
N LEU A 83 1.89 -4.93 4.43
CA LEU A 83 0.85 -5.95 4.44
C LEU A 83 1.37 -7.31 4.91
N GLN A 84 2.58 -7.70 4.51
CA GLN A 84 3.23 -8.91 5.05
C GLN A 84 3.48 -8.79 6.56
N LYS A 85 3.89 -7.62 7.06
CA LYS A 85 4.08 -7.39 8.50
C LYS A 85 2.75 -7.48 9.27
N VAL A 86 1.71 -6.82 8.79
CA VAL A 86 0.38 -6.81 9.43
C VAL A 86 -0.20 -8.22 9.45
N THR A 87 -0.22 -8.93 8.32
CA THR A 87 -0.73 -10.30 8.24
C THR A 87 0.07 -11.26 9.12
N THR A 88 1.40 -11.14 9.15
CA THR A 88 2.26 -11.94 10.04
C THR A 88 1.98 -11.65 11.52
N SER A 89 1.84 -10.38 11.90
CA SER A 89 1.51 -9.99 13.27
C SER A 89 0.13 -10.52 13.70
N MET A 90 -0.85 -10.48 12.79
CA MET A 90 -2.17 -11.05 13.04
C MET A 90 -2.11 -12.57 13.20
N MET A 91 -1.34 -13.28 12.40
CA MET A 91 -1.12 -14.73 12.57
C MET A 91 -0.51 -15.07 13.94
N GLN A 92 0.26 -14.16 14.55
CA GLN A 92 0.82 -14.34 15.90
C GLN A 92 -0.20 -14.03 17.02
N GLN A 93 -1.15 -13.13 16.77
CA GLN A 93 -2.18 -12.73 17.74
C GLN A 93 -3.38 -13.68 17.77
N GLN A 94 -3.61 -14.43 16.69
CA GLN A 94 -4.78 -15.28 16.51
C GLN A 94 -4.49 -16.74 16.83
N GLU A 95 -5.51 -17.48 17.29
CA GLU A 95 -5.40 -18.92 17.46
C GLU A 95 -5.25 -19.62 16.11
N LYS A 96 -4.27 -20.51 16.02
CA LYS A 96 -3.98 -21.24 14.78
C LYS A 96 -5.20 -22.04 14.33
N GLY A 97 -5.65 -21.79 13.11
CA GLY A 97 -6.80 -22.48 12.49
C GLY A 97 -8.13 -21.71 12.58
N ASN A 98 -8.21 -20.65 13.38
CA ASN A 98 -9.38 -19.77 13.37
C ASN A 98 -9.50 -18.99 12.03
N ILE A 99 -10.65 -18.37 11.78
CA ILE A 99 -10.92 -17.69 10.50
C ILE A 99 -9.94 -16.53 10.27
N GLY A 100 -9.63 -15.75 11.31
CA GLY A 100 -8.67 -14.65 11.23
C GLY A 100 -7.27 -15.10 10.83
N TYR A 101 -6.77 -16.19 11.42
CA TYR A 101 -5.50 -16.81 11.09
C TYR A 101 -5.49 -17.30 9.63
N ARG A 102 -6.52 -18.05 9.22
CA ARG A 102 -6.63 -18.60 7.86
C ARG A 102 -6.70 -17.50 6.80
N LEU A 103 -7.41 -16.40 7.10
CA LEU A 103 -7.48 -15.24 6.23
C LEU A 103 -6.10 -14.56 6.10
N ALA A 104 -5.43 -14.31 7.23
CA ALA A 104 -4.10 -13.71 7.24
C ALA A 104 -3.07 -14.57 6.50
N GLU A 105 -3.11 -15.89 6.70
CA GLU A 105 -2.27 -16.87 5.99
C GLU A 105 -2.53 -16.85 4.48
N ALA A 106 -3.80 -16.88 4.06
CA ALA A 106 -4.18 -16.86 2.65
C ALA A 106 -3.79 -15.55 1.95
N LEU A 107 -3.92 -14.42 2.65
CA LEU A 107 -3.50 -13.11 2.15
C LEU A 107 -1.98 -13.03 2.02
N ASN A 108 -1.23 -13.43 3.05
CA ASN A 108 0.22 -13.43 3.02
C ASN A 108 0.76 -14.34 1.90
N GLY A 109 0.20 -15.54 1.75
CA GLY A 109 0.54 -16.45 0.64
C GLY A 109 0.20 -15.86 -0.74
N THR A 110 -0.86 -15.07 -0.84
CA THR A 110 -1.21 -14.38 -2.10
C THR A 110 -0.28 -13.21 -2.40
N LEU A 111 0.13 -12.44 -1.40
CA LEU A 111 1.14 -11.40 -1.54
C LEU A 111 2.46 -11.99 -2.04
N GLN A 112 2.93 -13.08 -1.45
CA GLN A 112 4.14 -13.77 -1.90
C GLN A 112 4.00 -14.27 -3.35
N ARG A 113 2.87 -14.87 -3.70
CA ARG A 113 2.65 -15.42 -5.05
C ARG A 113 2.53 -14.34 -6.13
N ARG A 114 1.81 -13.25 -5.85
CA ARG A 114 1.48 -12.22 -6.86
C ARG A 114 2.45 -11.04 -6.86
N CYS A 115 3.07 -10.73 -5.74
CA CYS A 115 3.89 -9.53 -5.56
C CYS A 115 5.38 -9.84 -5.31
N SER A 116 5.82 -11.10 -5.36
CA SER A 116 7.24 -11.46 -5.18
C SER A 116 8.17 -10.76 -6.17
N ALA A 117 7.70 -10.50 -7.40
CA ALA A 117 8.47 -9.82 -8.42
C ALA A 117 8.50 -8.29 -8.29
N TYR A 118 7.85 -7.71 -7.28
CA TYR A 118 7.77 -6.24 -7.18
C TYR A 118 9.14 -5.63 -6.82
N GLU A 119 9.91 -6.27 -5.95
CA GLU A 119 11.27 -5.81 -5.59
C GLU A 119 12.30 -6.05 -6.70
N THR A 120 12.03 -6.97 -7.62
CA THR A 120 12.88 -7.22 -8.80
C THR A 120 12.50 -6.34 -9.99
N SER A 121 11.31 -5.73 -9.96
CA SER A 121 10.86 -4.81 -11.00
C SER A 121 11.69 -3.52 -10.97
N ARG A 122 12.48 -3.29 -12.03
CA ARG A 122 13.30 -2.09 -12.18
C ARG A 122 12.48 -0.80 -12.03
N LEU A 123 11.26 -0.76 -12.56
CA LEU A 123 10.39 0.41 -12.48
C LEU A 123 9.95 0.68 -11.03
N LEU A 124 9.44 -0.33 -10.33
CA LEU A 124 8.92 -0.17 -8.97
C LEU A 124 10.05 0.10 -7.98
N SER A 125 11.18 -0.60 -8.11
CA SER A 125 12.35 -0.41 -7.25
C SER A 125 12.93 0.99 -7.42
N LYS A 126 13.01 1.50 -8.66
CA LYS A 126 13.42 2.89 -8.91
C LYS A 126 12.42 3.91 -8.37
N ALA A 127 11.13 3.72 -8.64
CA ALA A 127 10.10 4.63 -8.14
C ALA A 127 10.14 4.69 -6.60
N THR A 128 10.37 3.56 -5.95
CA THR A 128 10.45 3.47 -4.47
C THR A 128 11.72 4.14 -3.93
N ILE A 129 12.89 3.89 -4.53
CA ILE A 129 14.16 4.46 -4.03
C ILE A 129 14.24 5.97 -4.24
N LEU A 130 13.64 6.48 -5.33
CA LEU A 130 13.57 7.92 -5.64
C LEU A 130 12.54 8.66 -4.77
N ASP A 131 11.60 7.94 -4.15
CA ASP A 131 10.65 8.55 -3.22
C ASP A 131 11.32 8.78 -1.86
N PRO A 132 11.50 10.05 -1.44
CA PRO A 132 12.26 10.38 -0.23
C PRO A 132 11.62 9.83 1.05
N ARG A 133 10.33 9.49 1.02
CA ARG A 133 9.60 8.91 2.15
C ARG A 133 9.97 7.46 2.41
N PHE A 134 10.39 6.72 1.39
CA PHE A 134 10.64 5.28 1.48
C PHE A 134 12.12 4.95 1.38
N LYS A 135 12.79 5.44 0.33
CA LYS A 135 14.18 5.09 0.02
C LYS A 135 14.41 3.58 0.18
N THR A 136 15.48 3.18 0.88
CA THR A 136 15.80 1.77 1.17
C THR A 136 14.87 1.15 2.22
N LEU A 137 14.24 1.95 3.09
CA LEU A 137 13.33 1.46 4.15
C LEU A 137 12.04 0.85 3.61
N GLY A 138 11.68 1.21 2.37
CA GLY A 138 10.50 0.68 1.67
C GLY A 138 10.61 -0.79 1.29
N PHE A 139 11.82 -1.32 1.12
CA PHE A 139 12.06 -2.67 0.61
C PHE A 139 11.90 -3.73 1.68
N ILE A 140 11.35 -4.88 1.31
CA ILE A 140 11.24 -6.08 2.13
C ILE A 140 12.64 -6.67 2.34
N SER A 141 13.40 -6.85 1.25
CA SER A 141 14.76 -7.37 1.27
C SER A 141 15.80 -6.24 1.27
N PRO A 142 16.70 -6.19 2.28
CA PRO A 142 17.83 -5.25 2.27
C PRO A 142 18.72 -5.41 1.03
N GLN A 143 18.92 -6.64 0.56
CA GLN A 143 19.72 -6.92 -0.62
C GLN A 143 19.11 -6.29 -1.88
N LYS A 144 17.77 -6.32 -2.01
CA LYS A 144 17.07 -5.69 -3.14
C LYS A 144 17.11 -4.16 -3.08
N ALA A 145 17.07 -3.57 -1.88
CA ALA A 145 17.34 -2.15 -1.72
C ALA A 145 18.75 -1.79 -2.23
N ASP A 146 19.77 -2.53 -1.83
CA ASP A 146 21.16 -2.26 -2.24
C ASP A 146 21.35 -2.43 -3.76
N GLU A 147 20.76 -3.47 -4.37
CA GLU A 147 20.74 -3.66 -5.82
C GLU A 147 20.10 -2.46 -6.54
N ALA A 148 18.96 -1.97 -6.03
CA ALA A 148 18.26 -0.83 -6.61
C ALA A 148 19.09 0.46 -6.53
N VAL A 149 19.75 0.70 -5.39
CA VAL A 149 20.68 1.84 -5.22
C VAL A 149 21.82 1.75 -6.21
N LYS A 150 22.49 0.59 -6.31
CA LYS A 150 23.61 0.39 -7.25
C LYS A 150 23.18 0.62 -8.71
N SER A 151 22.03 0.07 -9.11
CA SER A 151 21.48 0.26 -10.45
C SER A 151 21.15 1.72 -10.74
N LEU A 152 20.63 2.46 -9.78
CA LEU A 152 20.31 3.87 -9.99
C LEU A 152 21.58 4.73 -10.06
N SER A 153 22.56 4.47 -9.20
CA SER A 153 23.83 5.19 -9.19
C SER A 153 24.64 4.97 -10.47
N SER A 154 24.67 3.76 -11.03
CA SER A 154 25.38 3.48 -12.28
C SER A 154 24.74 4.20 -13.48
N GLU A 155 23.41 4.27 -13.52
CA GLU A 155 22.69 5.03 -14.55
C GLU A 155 22.94 6.53 -14.43
N GLY A 156 22.89 7.07 -13.21
CA GLY A 156 23.22 8.47 -12.95
C GLY A 156 24.64 8.83 -13.40
N ALA A 157 25.62 7.97 -13.12
CA ALA A 157 27.00 8.17 -13.58
C ALA A 157 27.12 8.16 -15.11
N MET A 158 26.37 7.29 -15.79
CA MET A 158 26.34 7.23 -17.25
C MET A 158 25.77 8.51 -17.88
N PHE A 159 24.69 9.07 -17.30
CA PHE A 159 24.13 10.36 -17.75
C PHE A 159 25.11 11.52 -17.56
N VAL A 160 25.87 11.55 -16.47
CA VAL A 160 26.90 12.58 -16.24
C VAL A 160 28.00 12.51 -17.31
N LEU A 161 28.45 11.29 -17.66
CA LEU A 161 29.46 11.08 -18.69
C LEU A 161 28.95 11.47 -20.09
N GLU A 162 27.70 11.14 -20.42
CA GLU A 162 27.06 11.54 -21.69
C GLU A 162 26.86 13.06 -21.78
N GLY A 163 26.44 13.71 -20.69
CA GLY A 163 26.32 15.16 -20.63
C GLY A 163 27.66 15.89 -20.82
N GLN A 164 28.75 15.34 -20.26
CA GLN A 164 30.11 15.87 -20.46
C GLN A 164 30.63 15.64 -21.89
N ALA A 165 30.28 14.53 -22.53
CA ALA A 165 30.62 14.27 -23.93
C ALA A 165 29.90 15.23 -24.90
N GLN A 166 28.64 15.58 -24.63
CA GLN A 166 27.89 16.57 -25.42
C GLN A 166 28.37 18.02 -25.20
N ALA A 167 28.78 18.37 -23.97
CA ALA A 167 29.37 19.67 -23.65
C ALA A 167 30.76 19.89 -24.28
N SER A 168 31.39 18.85 -24.82
CA SER A 168 32.66 18.92 -25.55
C SER A 168 32.50 19.31 -27.03
N THR A 169 31.27 19.46 -27.49
CA THR A 169 30.95 20.09 -28.79
C THR A 169 30.73 21.58 -28.53
N PRO A 170 31.33 22.52 -29.27
CA PRO A 170 31.04 23.95 -29.10
C PRO A 170 29.62 24.22 -29.60
N LEU A 171 28.63 24.06 -28.72
CA LEU A 171 27.24 24.38 -28.98
C LEU A 171 26.92 25.70 -28.30
N ALA A 172 26.42 26.64 -29.11
CA ALA A 172 26.02 27.98 -28.72
C ALA A 172 25.17 27.97 -27.43
N SER A 173 25.39 28.99 -26.60
CA SER A 173 24.75 29.26 -25.31
C SER A 173 23.33 28.72 -25.22
N SER A 174 23.17 27.61 -24.48
CA SER A 174 21.86 27.06 -24.15
C SER A 174 21.21 27.96 -23.11
N THR A 175 20.13 28.63 -23.51
CA THR A 175 19.24 29.46 -22.67
C THR A 175 18.56 28.70 -21.52
N ALA A 176 18.67 27.37 -21.46
CA ALA A 176 18.13 26.56 -20.37
C ALA A 176 18.86 26.80 -19.03
N ASN A 177 20.12 27.25 -19.07
CA ASN A 177 20.88 27.58 -17.85
C ASN A 177 20.38 28.86 -17.16
N GLU A 178 19.67 29.74 -17.86
CA GLU A 178 19.15 30.98 -17.25
C GLU A 178 17.89 30.72 -16.43
N LEU A 179 17.08 29.74 -16.81
CA LEU A 179 15.77 29.50 -16.20
C LEU A 179 15.87 29.02 -14.73
N TRP A 180 16.91 28.25 -14.41
CA TRP A 180 17.07 27.62 -13.10
C TRP A 180 18.10 28.32 -12.21
N HIS A 181 18.85 29.27 -12.75
CA HIS A 181 19.92 29.97 -12.03
C HIS A 181 19.42 30.62 -10.73
N ASP A 182 18.27 31.28 -10.78
CA ASP A 182 17.68 31.95 -9.61
C ASP A 182 17.15 30.95 -8.57
N PHE A 183 16.63 29.80 -9.04
CA PHE A 183 16.14 28.74 -8.17
C PHE A 183 17.30 28.03 -7.45
N ASP A 184 18.37 27.72 -8.17
CA ASP A 184 19.58 27.11 -7.62
C ASP A 184 20.24 28.04 -6.60
N THR A 185 20.33 29.34 -6.90
CA THR A 185 20.93 30.33 -5.98
C THR A 185 20.16 30.44 -4.66
N GLN A 186 18.82 30.35 -4.69
CA GLN A 186 18.00 30.33 -3.48
C GLN A 186 18.18 29.05 -2.66
N LEU A 187 18.30 27.91 -3.33
CA LEU A 187 18.50 26.62 -2.67
C LEU A 187 19.84 26.55 -1.92
N PHE A 188 20.90 27.14 -2.49
CA PHE A 188 22.21 27.23 -1.84
C PHE A 188 22.25 28.22 -0.67
N ALA A 189 21.44 29.28 -0.70
CA ALA A 189 21.34 30.25 0.39
C ALA A 189 20.65 29.65 1.64
N GLU A 190 19.67 28.75 1.45
CA GLU A 190 18.99 28.07 2.57
C GLU A 190 19.81 26.96 3.24
N TYR A 191 20.86 26.44 2.57
CA TYR A 191 21.68 25.33 3.08
C TYR A 191 23.02 25.75 3.72
N VAL A 192 23.32 27.06 3.79
CA VAL A 192 24.57 27.61 4.37
C VAL A 192 24.29 28.43 5.66
N CYS A 193 23.23 28.12 6.40
CA CYS A 193 23.05 28.61 7.78
C CYS A 193 22.73 27.45 8.73
#